data_AF-A0A7X2SWS6-F1
#
_entry.id   AF-A0A7X2SWS6-F1
#
_cell.length_a   1.000
_cell.length_b   1.000
_cell.length_c   1.000
_cell.angle_alpha   90.00
_cell.angle_beta   90.00
_cell.angle_gamma   90.00
#
_symmetry.space_group_name_H-M   'P 1'
#
loop_
_entity.id
_entity.type
_entity.pdbx_description
1 polymer ?
#
loop_
_entity_poly.entity_id
_entity_poly.type
_entity_poly.pdbx_seq_one_letter_code
_entity_poly.pdbx_strand_id
1 'polypeptide(L)'
;EHQAIIFVHGCFWHRHHCYLFKLPATRTEFWTGKINSNVERDRRYVRQLQESGWKVLIIWECALRGKLRLTDQDLLERLEEWLLAMPESAEVDHQGIHHYNADC
;
A
#
# COMPACT_ATOMS: atom_id res chain seq x y z
N GLU A 1 -17.17 11.88 -11.71
CA GLU A 1 -15.75 11.61 -11.98
C GLU A 1 -15.06 11.43 -10.61
N HIS A 2 -14.29 10.36 -10.40
CA HIS A 2 -13.62 10.09 -9.13
C HIS A 2 -12.14 10.50 -9.24
N GLN A 3 -11.67 11.38 -8.35
CA GLN A 3 -10.24 11.73 -8.26
C GLN A 3 -9.52 10.72 -7.37
N ALA A 4 -9.23 9.55 -7.94
CA ALA A 4 -8.60 8.43 -7.25
C ALA A 4 -7.31 7.98 -7.95
N ILE A 5 -6.30 7.63 -7.16
CA ILE A 5 -5.07 6.98 -7.62
C ILE A 5 -4.91 5.67 -6.86
N ILE A 6 -4.55 4.61 -7.59
CA ILE A 6 -4.28 3.30 -7.00
C ILE A 6 -2.80 2.96 -7.24
N PHE A 7 -2.07 2.69 -6.16
CA PHE A 7 -0.75 2.11 -6.21
C PHE A 7 -0.82 0.60 -5.96
N VAL A 8 0.06 -0.14 -6.62
CA VAL A 8 0.33 -1.54 -6.28
C VAL A 8 1.74 -1.61 -5.72
N HIS A 9 1.87 -1.95 -4.44
CA HIS A 9 3.15 -1.95 -3.74
C HIS A 9 3.66 -3.37 -3.49
N GLY A 10 4.89 -3.61 -3.95
CA GLY A 10 5.64 -4.80 -3.53
C GLY A 10 5.97 -4.75 -2.04
N CYS A 11 5.60 -5.79 -1.29
CA CYS A 11 5.74 -5.82 0.17
C CYS A 11 7.20 -5.63 0.62
N PHE A 12 8.15 -6.16 -0.15
CA PHE A 12 9.58 -6.00 0.11
C PHE A 12 10.06 -4.56 -0.09
N TRP A 13 9.74 -3.96 -1.25
CA TRP A 13 10.32 -2.68 -1.68
C TRP A 13 9.81 -1.48 -0.89
N HIS A 14 8.57 -1.57 -0.40
CA HIS A 14 7.85 -0.52 0.29
C HIS A 14 7.69 -0.83 1.79
N ARG A 15 8.46 -1.80 2.32
CA ARG A 15 8.54 -2.14 3.76
C ARG A 15 7.19 -2.47 4.40
N HIS A 16 6.41 -3.34 3.77
CA HIS A 16 5.14 -3.77 4.36
C HIS A 16 5.35 -4.66 5.59
N HIS A 17 4.56 -4.48 6.65
CA HIS A 17 4.62 -5.29 7.86
C HIS A 17 3.86 -6.62 7.72
N CYS A 18 4.20 -7.41 6.69
CA CYS A 18 3.61 -8.73 6.47
C CYS A 18 4.67 -9.84 6.26
N TYR A 19 4.20 -11.07 6.11
CA TYR A 19 5.05 -12.27 5.97
C TYR A 19 5.98 -12.27 4.73
N LEU A 20 5.73 -11.42 3.74
CA LEU A 20 6.57 -11.29 2.53
C LEU A 20 7.78 -10.39 2.73
N PHE A 21 7.80 -9.55 3.76
CA PHE A 21 8.94 -8.69 4.05
C PHE A 21 9.97 -9.43 4.89
N LYS A 22 11.20 -9.57 4.36
CA LYS A 22 12.37 -10.05 5.10
C LYS A 22 13.58 -9.23 4.68
N LEU A 23 14.25 -8.63 5.66
CA LEU A 23 15.47 -7.88 5.40
C LEU A 23 16.59 -8.85 5.00
N PRO A 24 17.31 -8.62 3.87
CA PRO A 24 18.39 -9.50 3.47
C PRO A 24 19.54 -9.44 4.50
N ALA A 25 20.07 -10.61 4.86
CA ALA A 25 21.20 -10.72 5.81
C ALA A 25 22.53 -10.26 5.22
N THR A 26 22.62 -10.13 3.89
CA THR A 26 23.80 -9.64 3.18
C THR A 26 23.60 -8.19 2.77
N ARG A 27 24.62 -7.35 3.01
CA ARG A 27 24.55 -5.89 2.75
C ARG A 27 23.37 -5.21 3.45
N THR A 28 23.10 -5.60 4.69
CA THR A 28 21.94 -5.15 5.48
C THR A 28 21.79 -3.63 5.49
N GLU A 29 22.87 -2.89 5.79
CA GLU A 29 22.86 -1.41 5.83
C GLU A 29 22.42 -0.79 4.50
N PHE A 30 22.91 -1.34 3.37
CA PHE A 30 22.52 -0.88 2.04
C PHE A 30 21.03 -1.11 1.79
N TRP A 31 20.51 -2.30 2.13
CA TRP A 31 19.10 -2.63 1.93
C TRP A 31 18.21 -1.80 2.84
N THR A 32 18.55 -1.66 4.12
CA THR A 32 17.82 -0.80 5.06
C THR A 32 17.76 0.64 4.56
N GLY A 33 18.89 1.22 4.13
CA GLY A 33 18.92 2.57 3.58
C GLY A 33 18.07 2.72 2.32
N LYS A 34 18.16 1.76 1.39
CA LYS A 34 17.37 1.78 0.14
C LYS A 34 15.86 1.66 0.40
N ILE A 35 15.46 0.73 1.25
CA ILE A 35 14.05 0.49 1.59
C ILE A 35 13.49 1.71 2.32
N ASN A 36 14.22 2.26 3.30
CA ASN A 36 13.78 3.47 4.01
C ASN A 36 13.63 4.66 3.04
N SER A 37 14.55 4.84 2.09
CA SER A 37 14.41 5.88 1.07
C SER A 37 13.19 5.70 0.17
N ASN A 38 12.74 4.47 -0.07
CA ASN A 38 11.50 4.23 -0.81
C ASN A 38 10.29 4.64 0.04
N VAL A 39 10.22 4.20 1.30
CA VAL A 39 9.12 4.55 2.22
C VAL A 39 8.97 6.07 2.36
N GLU A 40 10.07 6.80 2.54
CA GLU A 40 10.04 8.27 2.62
C GLU A 40 9.58 8.92 1.31
N ARG A 41 9.88 8.31 0.16
CA ARG A 41 9.38 8.78 -1.14
C ARG A 41 7.88 8.52 -1.26
N ASP A 42 7.41 7.34 -0.85
CA ASP A 42 6.00 6.96 -0.93
C ASP A 42 5.15 7.90 -0.07
N ARG A 43 5.53 8.12 1.20
CA ARG A 43 4.87 9.08 2.10
C ARG A 43 4.78 10.48 1.50
N ARG A 44 5.86 10.97 0.90
CA ARG A 44 5.88 12.28 0.23
C ARG A 44 4.90 12.33 -0.95
N TYR A 45 4.86 11.30 -1.78
CA TYR A 45 3.96 11.29 -2.93
C TYR A 45 2.50 11.15 -2.53
N VAL A 46 2.17 10.29 -1.57
CA VAL A 46 0.78 10.18 -1.09
C VAL A 46 0.32 11.53 -0.51
N ARG A 47 1.17 12.19 0.29
CA ARG A 47 0.86 13.52 0.82
C ARG A 47 0.60 14.55 -0.29
N GLN A 48 1.48 14.64 -1.29
CA GLN A 48 1.31 15.57 -2.41
C GLN A 48 0.03 15.31 -3.21
N LEU A 49 -0.33 14.04 -3.39
CA LEU A 49 -1.57 13.66 -4.07
C LEU A 49 -2.80 14.06 -3.25
N GLN A 50 -2.79 13.80 -1.94
CA GLN A 50 -3.85 14.21 -1.02
C GLN A 50 -4.02 15.74 -0.97
N GLU A 51 -2.92 16.49 -0.89
CA GLU A 51 -2.92 17.95 -0.94
C GLU A 51 -3.46 18.49 -2.28
N SER A 52 -3.31 17.71 -3.36
CA SER A 52 -3.83 18.02 -4.70
C SER A 52 -5.29 17.57 -4.90
N GLY A 53 -5.96 17.05 -3.86
CA GLY A 53 -7.35 16.61 -3.90
C GLY A 53 -7.58 15.18 -4.37
N TRP A 54 -6.52 14.37 -4.51
CA TRP A 54 -6.63 12.96 -4.88
C TRP A 54 -6.70 12.07 -3.65
N LYS A 55 -7.69 11.17 -3.59
CA LYS A 55 -7.62 10.05 -2.64
C LYS A 55 -6.76 8.93 -3.20
N VAL A 56 -6.00 8.28 -2.33
CA VAL A 56 -5.05 7.23 -2.71
C VAL A 56 -5.46 5.89 -2.10
N LEU A 57 -5.39 4.84 -2.90
CA LEU A 57 -5.48 3.46 -2.43
C LEU A 57 -4.14 2.77 -2.67
N ILE A 58 -3.60 2.10 -1.65
CA ILE A 58 -2.44 1.23 -1.80
C ILE A 58 -2.89 -0.22 -1.74
N ILE A 59 -2.69 -0.99 -2.81
CA ILE A 59 -2.91 -2.43 -2.79
C ILE A 59 -1.56 -3.13 -2.60
N TRP A 60 -1.40 -3.81 -1.48
CA TRP A 60 -0.18 -4.53 -1.15
C TRP A 60 -0.10 -5.86 -1.91
N GLU A 61 1.10 -6.23 -2.32
CA GLU A 61 1.39 -7.49 -3.01
C GLU A 61 0.83 -8.71 -2.29
N CYS A 62 0.84 -8.74 -0.95
CA CYS A 62 0.28 -9.87 -0.18
C CYS A 62 -1.24 -10.02 -0.31
N ALA A 63 -1.97 -8.97 -0.69
CA ALA A 63 -3.39 -9.07 -1.01
C ALA A 63 -3.62 -9.72 -2.38
N LEU A 64 -2.69 -9.52 -3.32
CA LEU A 64 -2.82 -9.97 -4.72
C LEU A 64 -2.22 -11.35 -4.98
N ARG A 65 -1.18 -11.73 -4.23
CA ARG A 65 -0.47 -12.99 -4.45
C ARG A 65 0.06 -13.61 -3.17
N GLY A 66 0.41 -14.90 -3.28
CA GLY A 66 0.90 -15.70 -2.16
C GLY A 66 -0.22 -16.41 -1.41
N LYS A 67 0.13 -16.99 -0.25
CA LYS A 67 -0.73 -17.94 0.47
C LYS A 67 -1.96 -17.29 1.12
N LEU A 68 -1.86 -16.00 1.47
CA LEU A 68 -2.93 -15.26 2.15
C LEU A 68 -3.60 -14.24 1.23
N ARG A 69 -3.47 -14.38 -0.09
CA ARG A 69 -4.10 -13.45 -1.04
C ARG A 69 -5.61 -13.42 -0.84
N LEU A 70 -6.20 -12.25 -1.05
CA LEU A 70 -7.64 -12.12 -1.12
C LEU A 70 -8.17 -12.81 -2.38
N THR A 71 -9.44 -13.20 -2.36
CA THR A 71 -10.11 -13.63 -3.59
C THR A 71 -10.37 -12.41 -4.48
N ASP A 72 -10.48 -12.64 -5.79
CA ASP A 72 -10.76 -11.57 -6.74
C ASP A 72 -12.11 -10.89 -6.41
N GLN A 73 -13.07 -11.66 -5.89
CA GLN A 73 -14.36 -11.13 -5.44
C GLN A 73 -14.19 -10.20 -4.23
N ASP A 74 -13.50 -10.64 -3.17
CA ASP A 74 -13.28 -9.81 -1.97
C ASP A 74 -12.55 -8.51 -2.33
N LEU A 75 -11.57 -8.59 -3.24
CA LEU A 75 -10.80 -7.43 -3.67
C LEU A 75 -11.68 -6.43 -4.45
N LEU A 76 -12.52 -6.93 -5.37
CA LEU A 76 -13.43 -6.09 -6.15
C LEU A 76 -14.46 -5.41 -5.25
N GLU A 77 -15.06 -6.14 -4.30
CA GLU A 77 -16.03 -5.57 -3.35
C GLU A 77 -15.40 -4.41 -2.54
N ARG A 78 -14.16 -4.58 -2.08
CA ARG A 78 -13.44 -3.52 -1.34
C ARG A 78 -13.04 -2.33 -2.21
N LEU A 79 -12.66 -2.58 -3.45
CA LEU A 79 -12.35 -1.52 -4.42
C LEU A 79 -13.57 -0.68 -4.75
N GLU A 80 -14.71 -1.33 -4.96
CA GLU A 80 -15.98 -0.65 -5.24
C GLU A 80 -16.43 0.17 -4.03
N GLU A 81 -16.42 -0.42 -2.83
CA GLU A 81 -16.77 0.26 -1.57
C GLU A 81 -15.89 1.51 -1.38
N TRP A 82 -14.57 1.37 -1.52
CA TRP A 82 -13.65 2.50 -1.37
C TRP A 82 -13.85 3.56 -2.45
N LEU A 83 -14.00 3.17 -3.71
CA LEU A 83 -14.11 4.12 -4.82
C LEU A 83 -15.38 4.95 -4.73
N LEU A 84 -16.51 4.32 -4.38
CA LEU A 84 -17.84 4.93 -4.39
C LEU A 84 -18.23 5.60 -3.07
N ALA A 85 -17.84 5.05 -1.92
CA ALA A 85 -18.37 5.47 -0.62
C ALA A 85 -17.35 6.15 0.30
N MET A 86 -16.04 5.93 0.11
CA MET A 86 -15.02 6.46 1.03
C MET A 86 -14.33 7.70 0.46
N PRO A 87 -14.31 8.83 1.20
CA PRO A 87 -13.56 10.02 0.78
C PRO A 87 -12.05 9.93 1.09
N GLU A 88 -11.67 9.06 2.02
CA GLU A 88 -10.32 8.99 2.57
C GLU A 88 -9.41 8.02 1.79
N SER A 89 -8.10 8.20 1.97
CA SER A 89 -7.11 7.25 1.44
C SER A 89 -7.09 5.98 2.28
N ALA A 90 -6.83 4.85 1.64
CA ALA A 90 -6.85 3.54 2.27
C ALA A 90 -5.71 2.66 1.78
N GLU A 91 -5.51 1.53 2.45
CA GLU A 91 -4.64 0.46 1.98
C GLU A 91 -5.34 -0.89 2.11
N VAL A 92 -5.05 -1.80 1.18
CA VAL A 92 -5.58 -3.16 1.17
C VAL A 92 -4.41 -4.12 1.28
N ASP A 93 -4.45 -4.95 2.31
CA ASP A 93 -3.49 -6.01 2.54
C ASP A 93 -4.16 -7.40 2.60
N HIS A 94 -3.45 -8.40 3.09
CA HIS A 94 -3.99 -9.76 3.18
C HIS A 94 -5.04 -9.93 4.30
N GLN A 95 -5.29 -8.89 5.10
CA GLN A 95 -6.26 -8.88 6.20
C GLN A 95 -7.50 -8.06 5.86
N GLY A 96 -7.48 -7.27 4.79
CA GLY A 96 -8.61 -6.48 4.32
C GLY A 96 -8.21 -5.05 4.00
N ILE A 97 -9.18 -4.13 4.11
CA ILE A 97 -8.97 -2.70 3.89
C ILE A 97 -8.77 -1.97 5.23
N HIS A 98 -7.84 -1.03 5.25
CA HIS A 98 -7.51 -0.19 6.40
C HIS A 98 -7.40 1.27 5.97
N HIS A 99 -7.62 2.21 6.90
CA HIS A 99 -7.34 3.62 6.62
C HIS A 99 -5.83 3.82 6.42
N TYR A 100 -5.46 4.58 5.38
CA TYR A 100 -4.05 4.88 5.14
C TYR A 100 -3.56 5.90 6.18
N ASN A 101 -2.58 5.49 6.98
CA ASN A 101 -1.93 6.38 7.94
C ASN A 101 -0.50 6.72 7.47
N ALA A 102 -0.26 7.99 7.15
CA ALA A 102 1.04 8.47 6.66
C ALA A 102 2.14 8.48 7.74
N ASP A 103 1.77 8.35 9.03
CA ASP A 103 2.69 8.44 10.17
C ASP A 103 3.20 7.07 10.67
N CYS A 104 2.69 5.97 10.10
CA CYS A 104 3.11 4.59 10.42
C CYS A 104 4.31 4.13 9.57
#